data_AF-A0ABD5DVD9-F1
#
_entry.id   AF-A0ABD5DVD9-F1
#
_cell.length_a   1.000
_cell.length_b   1.000
_cell.length_c   1.000
_cell.angle_alpha   90.00
_cell.angle_beta   90.00
_cell.angle_gamma   90.00
#
_symmetry.space_group_name_H-M   'P 1'
#
loop_
_entity.id
_entity.type
_entity.pdbx_description
1 polymer ?
#
loop_
_entity_poly.entity_id
_entity_poly.type
_entity_poly.pdbx_seq_one_letter_code
_entity_poly.pdbx_strand_id
1 'polypeptide(L)'
;TYGPDRVAGFSPIPAMSMVSYASGARYLSLIGGTCLSFYDWYCDLPPASPMTWGEQTDVPESADWYNSSYIIAWGSNVPQTRTPDAHF
;
A
#
# COMPACT_ATOMS: atom_id res chain seq x y z
N THR A 1 -0.83 5.38 34.16
CA THR A 1 -0.46 4.02 34.62
C THR A 1 0.29 3.21 33.58
N TYR A 2 0.03 3.30 32.27
CA TYR A 2 0.70 2.39 31.30
C TYR A 2 1.46 3.05 30.14
N GLY A 3 1.16 4.31 29.79
CA GLY A 3 1.75 5.00 28.62
C GLY A 3 0.79 5.07 27.44
N PRO A 4 0.93 6.06 26.54
CA PRO A 4 -0.01 6.27 25.44
C PRO A 4 0.11 5.21 24.33
N ASP A 5 1.29 4.62 24.15
CA ASP A 5 1.63 3.52 23.24
C ASP A 5 0.97 2.16 23.59
N ARG A 6 0.21 2.09 24.70
CA ARG A 6 -0.66 0.94 25.04
C ARG A 6 -2.02 1.02 24.36
N VAL A 7 -2.32 2.13 23.70
CA VAL A 7 -3.47 2.28 22.80
C VAL A 7 -2.94 2.21 21.38
N ALA A 8 -3.46 1.28 20.58
CA ALA A 8 -3.06 1.10 19.20
C ALA A 8 -4.27 1.03 18.28
N GLY A 9 -4.06 1.36 17.02
CA GLY A 9 -5.04 1.15 15.95
C GLY A 9 -4.39 0.56 14.71
N PHE A 10 -5.16 -0.30 14.06
CA PHE A 10 -4.82 -0.87 12.76
C PHE A 10 -5.88 -0.41 11.75
N SER A 11 -5.47 0.34 10.74
CA SER A 11 -6.30 0.73 9.62
C SER A 11 -5.40 0.74 8.37
N PRO A 12 -5.68 -0.05 7.33
CA PRO A 12 -4.79 -0.17 6.17
C PRO A 12 -5.20 0.75 5.01
N ILE A 13 -4.33 0.88 4.00
CA ILE A 13 -4.60 1.45 2.66
C ILE A 13 -5.38 2.79 2.68
N PRO A 14 -4.74 3.91 3.09
CA PRO A 14 -5.37 5.23 3.09
C PRO A 14 -5.83 5.69 1.70
N ALA A 15 -5.20 5.24 0.61
CA ALA A 15 -5.53 5.64 -0.75
C ALA A 15 -6.98 5.28 -1.16
N MET A 16 -7.56 4.22 -0.57
CA MET A 16 -8.95 3.81 -0.86
C MET A 16 -9.99 4.72 -0.19
N SER A 17 -9.66 5.34 0.95
CA SER A 17 -10.58 6.22 1.69
C SER A 17 -9.83 7.13 2.68
N MET A 18 -9.20 8.18 2.16
CA MET A 18 -8.21 9.00 2.91
C MET A 18 -8.76 9.57 4.23
N VAL A 19 -9.96 10.15 4.21
CA VAL A 19 -10.56 10.77 5.41
C VAL A 19 -10.99 9.71 6.43
N SER A 20 -11.50 8.56 5.97
CA SER A 20 -11.86 7.44 6.83
C SER A 20 -10.64 6.91 7.58
N TYR A 21 -9.53 6.68 6.88
CA TYR A 21 -8.25 6.33 7.50
C TYR A 21 -7.78 7.41 8.49
N ALA A 22 -7.76 8.68 8.04
CA ALA A 22 -7.22 9.79 8.81
C ALA A 22 -7.99 10.05 10.11
N SER A 23 -9.28 9.71 10.17
CA SER A 23 -10.12 9.90 11.35
C SER A 23 -9.55 9.20 12.60
N GLY A 24 -9.23 7.90 12.48
CA GLY A 24 -8.66 7.10 13.56
C GLY A 24 -7.19 7.40 13.77
N ALA A 25 -6.41 7.51 12.70
CA ALA A 25 -4.98 7.80 12.78
C ALA A 25 -4.71 9.14 13.48
N ARG A 26 -5.46 10.20 13.13
CA ARG A 26 -5.34 11.52 13.77
C ARG A 26 -5.69 11.46 15.25
N TYR A 27 -6.78 10.79 15.62
CA TYR A 27 -7.15 10.63 17.04
C TYR A 27 -6.04 9.94 17.84
N LEU A 28 -5.52 8.82 17.34
CA LEU A 28 -4.44 8.07 17.98
C LEU A 28 -3.18 8.92 18.10
N SER A 29 -2.76 9.58 17.02
CA SER A 29 -1.59 10.45 17.06
C SER A 29 -1.74 11.62 18.03
N LEU A 30 -2.94 12.19 18.18
CA LEU A 30 -3.21 13.27 19.15
C LEU A 30 -3.08 12.80 20.61
N ILE A 31 -3.44 11.55 20.90
CA ILE A 31 -3.30 10.98 22.26
C ILE A 31 -1.96 10.26 22.48
N GLY A 32 -1.09 10.20 21.46
CA GLY A 32 0.20 9.50 21.49
C GLY A 32 0.13 7.98 21.31
N GLY A 33 -1.00 7.45 20.80
CA GLY A 33 -1.19 6.05 20.51
C GLY A 33 -0.46 5.58 19.25
N THR A 34 -0.31 4.26 19.11
CA THR A 34 0.46 3.62 18.03
C THR A 34 -0.41 3.38 16.79
N CYS A 35 0.00 3.92 15.65
CA CYS A 35 -0.57 3.58 14.35
C CYS A 35 0.24 2.43 13.73
N LEU A 36 -0.38 1.26 13.56
CA LEU A 36 0.30 0.08 13.00
C LEU A 36 0.44 0.19 11.48
N SER A 37 1.57 -0.30 10.94
CA SER A 37 1.84 -0.38 9.50
C SER A 37 1.01 -1.47 8.82
N PHE A 38 0.96 -1.44 7.48
CA PHE A 38 0.16 -2.39 6.69
C PHE A 38 0.92 -2.96 5.48
N TYR A 39 1.73 -2.16 4.78
CA TYR A 39 2.28 -2.54 3.48
C TYR A 39 3.36 -3.63 3.59
N ASP A 40 4.21 -3.51 4.61
CA ASP A 40 5.15 -4.53 5.06
C ASP A 40 4.43 -5.76 5.63
N TRP A 41 3.41 -5.57 6.46
CA TRP A 41 2.66 -6.65 7.10
C TRP A 41 1.88 -7.52 6.11
N TYR A 42 1.30 -6.93 5.07
CA TYR A 42 0.58 -7.66 4.03
C TYR A 42 1.50 -8.36 3.02
N CYS A 43 2.82 -8.19 3.15
CA CYS A 43 3.81 -8.61 2.16
C CYS A 43 3.58 -7.99 0.77
N ASP A 44 2.90 -6.84 0.72
CA ASP A 44 2.72 -6.08 -0.52
C ASP A 44 3.94 -5.19 -0.81
N LEU A 45 4.71 -4.82 0.23
CA LEU A 45 6.02 -4.18 0.10
C LEU A 45 7.02 -5.16 -0.51
N PRO A 46 7.55 -4.92 -1.72
CA PRO A 46 8.67 -5.69 -2.24
C PRO A 46 9.98 -5.14 -1.66
N PRO A 47 10.66 -5.82 -0.72
CA PRO A 47 11.84 -5.24 -0.05
C PRO A 47 12.98 -4.94 -1.02
N ALA A 48 12.98 -5.60 -2.18
CA ALA A 48 13.92 -5.35 -3.27
C ALA A 48 13.82 -3.92 -3.85
N SER A 49 12.65 -3.27 -3.80
CA SER A 49 12.50 -1.90 -4.30
C SER A 49 13.31 -0.89 -3.46
N PRO A 50 13.14 -0.82 -2.12
CA PRO A 50 14.01 0.00 -1.28
C PRO A 50 15.48 -0.38 -1.36
N MET A 51 15.82 -1.67 -1.48
CA MET A 51 17.22 -2.12 -1.60
C MET A 51 17.88 -1.67 -2.91
N THR A 52 17.12 -1.57 -4.00
CA THR A 52 17.66 -1.25 -5.33
C THR A 52 17.61 0.24 -5.61
N TRP A 53 16.52 0.92 -5.22
CA TRP A 53 16.22 2.29 -5.62
C TRP A 53 16.01 3.25 -4.45
N GLY A 54 15.95 2.76 -3.22
CA GLY A 54 15.59 3.59 -2.07
C GLY A 54 14.14 4.08 -2.07
N GLU A 55 13.28 3.48 -2.90
CA GLU A 55 11.86 3.84 -3.05
C GLU A 55 10.96 2.75 -2.46
N GLN A 56 9.86 3.14 -1.80
CA GLN A 56 8.92 2.19 -1.19
C GLN A 56 8.34 1.29 -2.27
N THR A 57 7.65 1.90 -3.24
CA THR A 57 7.14 1.30 -4.47
C THR A 57 6.71 2.44 -5.40
N ASP A 58 7.22 2.42 -6.63
CA ASP A 58 6.70 3.23 -7.73
C ASP A 58 6.63 2.34 -8.99
N VAL A 59 5.54 2.40 -9.75
CA VAL A 59 5.25 1.49 -10.87
C VAL A 59 4.53 2.23 -12.01
N PRO A 60 4.71 1.81 -13.28
CA PRO A 60 3.98 2.40 -14.40
C PRO A 60 2.47 2.14 -14.30
N GLU A 61 1.68 3.10 -14.78
CA GLU A 61 0.22 2.97 -14.86
C GLU A 61 -0.21 1.91 -15.88
N SER A 62 -1.47 1.48 -15.82
CA SER A 62 -1.99 0.47 -16.75
C SER A 62 -2.02 0.96 -18.20
N ALA A 63 -2.27 2.25 -18.44
CA ALA A 63 -2.21 2.82 -19.78
C ALA A 63 -0.82 2.73 -20.43
N ASP A 64 0.25 2.69 -19.64
CA ASP A 64 1.63 2.57 -20.14
C ASP A 64 1.94 1.17 -20.69
N TRP A 65 1.13 0.16 -20.36
CA TRP A 65 1.31 -1.20 -20.88
C TRP A 65 1.19 -1.23 -22.42
N TYR A 66 0.31 -0.40 -23.01
CA TYR A 66 0.18 -0.25 -24.46
C TYR A 66 1.45 0.29 -25.15
N ASN A 67 2.34 0.95 -24.42
CA ASN A 67 3.58 1.48 -24.98
C ASN A 67 4.67 0.40 -25.09
N SER A 68 4.48 -0.76 -24.45
CA SER A 68 5.46 -1.86 -24.52
C SER A 68 5.25 -2.74 -25.75
N SER A 69 6.33 -3.03 -26.47
CA SER A 69 6.32 -4.04 -27.53
C SER A 69 6.52 -5.48 -27.02
N TYR A 70 6.72 -5.66 -25.70
CA TYR A 70 6.94 -6.96 -25.08
C TYR A 70 6.55 -6.96 -23.59
N ILE A 71 5.64 -7.84 -23.18
CA ILE A 71 5.14 -7.95 -21.80
C ILE A 71 5.27 -9.39 -21.31
N ILE A 72 5.69 -9.56 -20.05
CA ILE A 72 5.63 -10.84 -19.33
C ILE A 72 4.73 -10.67 -18.11
N ALA A 73 3.65 -11.45 -18.03
CA ALA A 73 2.85 -11.57 -16.82
C ALA A 73 3.44 -12.67 -15.91
N TRP A 74 4.34 -12.30 -14.99
CA TRP A 74 4.99 -13.26 -14.08
C TRP A 74 4.38 -13.20 -12.69
N GLY A 75 3.75 -14.29 -12.25
CA GLY A 75 3.15 -14.35 -10.91
C GLY A 75 2.04 -13.33 -10.67
N SER A 76 1.48 -12.76 -11.74
CA SER A 76 0.40 -11.77 -11.70
C SER A 76 -0.81 -12.30 -12.49
N ASN A 77 -1.93 -12.52 -11.80
CA ASN A 77 -3.16 -13.01 -12.42
C ASN A 77 -4.06 -11.83 -12.85
N VAL A 78 -3.60 -11.10 -13.88
CA VAL A 78 -4.18 -9.85 -14.39
C VAL A 78 -5.71 -9.88 -14.53
N PRO A 79 -6.34 -10.85 -15.24
CA PRO A 79 -7.79 -10.81 -15.45
C PRO A 79 -8.61 -10.93 -14.16
N GLN A 80 -8.07 -11.54 -13.10
CA GLN A 80 -8.77 -11.75 -11.83
C GLN A 80 -8.48 -10.66 -10.80
N THR A 81 -7.23 -10.20 -10.69
CA THR A 81 -6.83 -9.27 -9.62
C THR A 81 -6.76 -7.83 -10.07
N ARG A 82 -6.64 -7.58 -11.39
CA ARG A 82 -6.56 -6.28 -12.08
C ARG A 82 -7.64 -6.19 -13.17
N THR A 83 -8.81 -6.78 -12.92
CA THR A 83 -9.95 -6.82 -13.84
C THR A 83 -10.29 -5.50 -14.54
N PRO A 84 -10.38 -4.33 -13.85
CA PRO A 84 -10.69 -3.08 -14.54
C PRO A 84 -9.59 -2.63 -15.51
N ASP A 85 -8.34 -3.07 -15.31
CA ASP A 85 -7.19 -2.71 -16.13
C ASP A 85 -6.80 -3.80 -17.15
N ALA A 86 -7.41 -4.98 -17.10
CA ALA A 86 -7.01 -6.12 -17.93
C ALA A 86 -7.22 -5.91 -19.44
N HIS A 87 -7.88 -4.82 -19.84
CA HIS A 87 -8.09 -4.44 -21.23
C HIS A 87 -6.95 -3.57 -21.79
N PHE A 88 -5.99 -3.16 -20.96
CA PHE A 88 -4.77 -2.50 -21.41
C PHE A 88 -3.75 -3.52 -21.91
#